data_AF-A0A7R8A779-F1
#
_entry.id   AF-A0A7R8A779-F1
#
_cell.length_a   1.000
_cell.length_b   1.000
_cell.length_c   1.000
_cell.angle_alpha   90.00
_cell.angle_beta   90.00
_cell.angle_gamma   90.00
#
_symmetry.space_group_name_H-M   'P 1'
#
loop_
_entity.id
_entity.type
_entity.pdbx_description
1 polymer ?
#
loop_
_entity_poly.entity_id
_entity_poly.type
_entity_poly.pdbx_seq_one_letter_code
_entity_poly.pdbx_strand_id
1 'polypeptide(L)'
;MILRPHLKFSVYRREAWPSRSAAAESFRRKPFYQTWDRRVFAEFVKYGLRDVSVDTGISGKDSQPQMTTPVRLTTPVLCELASFARPYHNLPAPDAAIGDSRNRLTHPDLDPQVMTSLPFYRPEVTELFPRLPYLRPSVLYIYGSESHMSLPELRSDKLRTTGIATGGSGGAAAGRVREVVMQGFSHQVPLEAVNECAEEISSWLACESRRWCREEQAFHNRRGNAASSDSRTIDKDWKVYVPRGNRVKPNM
;
A
#
# COMPACT_ATOMS: atom_id res chain seq x y z
N MET A 1 16.93 -7.29 -4.42
CA MET A 1 16.20 -6.44 -5.39
C MET A 1 14.96 -7.19 -5.86
N ILE A 2 13.80 -6.86 -5.27
CA ILE A 2 12.52 -7.56 -5.41
C ILE A 2 11.88 -7.38 -6.81
N LEU A 3 12.33 -6.39 -7.60
CA LEU A 3 11.68 -5.99 -8.87
C LEU A 3 11.83 -7.01 -10.03
N ARG A 4 12.95 -7.75 -10.07
CA ARG A 4 13.30 -8.63 -11.21
C ARG A 4 12.33 -9.80 -11.41
N PRO A 5 11.95 -10.57 -10.38
CA PRO A 5 11.05 -11.70 -10.54
C PRO A 5 9.63 -11.29 -10.96
N HIS A 6 9.05 -10.22 -10.38
CA HIS A 6 7.66 -9.83 -10.66
C HIS A 6 7.44 -9.36 -12.09
N LEU A 7 8.37 -8.57 -12.62
CA LEU A 7 8.30 -8.15 -14.02
C LEU A 7 8.32 -9.36 -14.97
N LYS A 8 9.17 -10.37 -14.71
CA LYS A 8 9.22 -11.60 -15.52
C LYS A 8 7.91 -12.38 -15.49
N PHE A 9 7.24 -12.46 -14.34
CA PHE A 9 5.96 -13.19 -14.22
C PHE A 9 4.79 -12.48 -14.90
N SER A 10 4.83 -11.15 -15.02
CA SER A 10 3.72 -10.38 -15.59
C SER A 10 3.91 -10.06 -17.08
N VAL A 11 5.13 -9.84 -17.57
CA VAL A 11 5.38 -9.49 -18.99
C VAL A 11 4.85 -10.54 -19.98
N TYR A 12 4.97 -11.83 -19.64
CA TYR A 12 4.54 -12.92 -20.52
C TYR A 12 3.16 -13.48 -20.15
N ARG A 13 2.39 -12.74 -19.34
CA ARG A 13 1.10 -13.21 -18.86
C ARG A 13 0.09 -13.21 -20.00
N ARG A 14 -0.57 -14.35 -20.18
CA ARG A 14 -1.75 -14.47 -21.04
C ARG A 14 -2.86 -13.55 -20.56
N GLU A 15 -3.46 -12.79 -21.49
CA GLU A 15 -4.49 -11.81 -21.17
C GLU A 15 -5.90 -12.17 -21.65
N ALA A 16 -6.05 -13.16 -22.55
CA ALA A 16 -7.33 -13.48 -23.20
C ALA A 16 -7.57 -14.99 -23.31
N TRP A 17 -8.84 -15.40 -23.21
CA TRP A 17 -9.31 -16.78 -23.26
C TRP A 17 -10.60 -16.92 -24.08
N PRO A 18 -10.87 -18.10 -24.66
CA PRO A 18 -12.06 -18.32 -25.48
C PRO A 18 -13.36 -18.29 -24.66
N SER A 19 -13.29 -18.49 -23.34
CA SER A 19 -14.43 -18.37 -22.43
C SER A 19 -13.97 -18.15 -21.00
N ARG A 20 -14.88 -17.69 -20.14
CA ARG A 20 -14.66 -17.57 -18.69
C ARG A 20 -14.33 -18.90 -18.02
N SER A 21 -14.96 -20.00 -18.46
CA SER A 21 -14.65 -21.34 -17.95
C SER A 21 -13.23 -21.77 -18.31
N ALA A 22 -12.82 -21.54 -19.56
CA ALA A 22 -11.46 -21.85 -20.02
C ALA A 22 -10.40 -20.99 -19.29
N ALA A 23 -10.72 -19.74 -18.98
CA ALA A 23 -9.86 -18.90 -18.15
C ALA A 23 -9.72 -19.46 -16.72
N ALA A 24 -10.84 -19.82 -16.09
CA ALA A 24 -10.84 -20.41 -14.75
C ALA A 24 -10.01 -21.71 -14.69
N GLU A 25 -10.16 -22.61 -15.66
CA GLU A 25 -9.34 -23.82 -15.76
C GLU A 25 -7.86 -23.50 -15.94
N SER A 26 -7.54 -22.53 -16.80
CA SER A 26 -6.17 -22.07 -17.01
C SER A 26 -5.54 -21.51 -15.73
N PHE A 27 -6.32 -20.80 -14.89
CA PHE A 27 -5.85 -20.29 -13.61
C PHE A 27 -5.65 -21.42 -12.59
N ARG A 28 -6.58 -22.38 -12.47
CA ARG A 28 -6.48 -23.51 -11.52
C ARG A 28 -5.21 -24.36 -11.71
N ARG A 29 -4.69 -24.44 -12.94
CA ARG A 29 -3.47 -25.20 -13.25
C ARG A 29 -2.19 -24.52 -12.74
N LYS A 30 -2.23 -23.23 -12.40
CA LYS A 30 -1.04 -22.49 -11.97
C LYS A 30 -0.91 -22.52 -10.44
N PRO A 31 0.26 -22.88 -9.89
CA PRO A 31 0.50 -22.90 -8.44
C PRO A 31 0.12 -21.60 -7.74
N PHE A 32 0.35 -20.46 -8.39
CA PHE A 32 0.02 -19.12 -7.89
C PHE A 32 -1.44 -18.95 -7.43
N TYR A 33 -2.41 -19.60 -8.09
CA TYR A 33 -3.82 -19.49 -7.72
C TYR A 33 -4.32 -20.65 -6.87
N GLN A 34 -3.52 -21.71 -6.70
CA GLN A 34 -3.94 -22.92 -5.99
C GLN A 34 -4.00 -22.73 -4.47
N THR A 35 -3.22 -21.79 -3.95
CA THR A 35 -3.18 -21.47 -2.51
C THR A 35 -4.30 -20.52 -2.08
N TRP A 36 -5.01 -19.89 -3.01
CA TRP A 36 -6.02 -18.90 -2.68
C TRP A 36 -7.27 -19.53 -2.07
N ASP A 37 -7.95 -18.78 -1.20
CA ASP A 37 -9.29 -19.13 -0.72
C ASP A 37 -10.23 -19.28 -1.93
N ARG A 38 -11.04 -20.34 -1.92
CA ARG A 38 -11.94 -20.69 -3.04
C ARG A 38 -12.90 -19.56 -3.39
N ARG A 39 -13.34 -18.77 -2.41
CA ARG A 39 -14.22 -17.61 -2.61
C ARG A 39 -13.48 -16.49 -3.32
N VAL A 40 -12.24 -16.21 -2.92
CA VAL A 40 -11.39 -15.21 -3.57
C VAL A 40 -11.11 -15.61 -5.01
N PHE A 41 -10.80 -16.88 -5.27
CA PHE A 41 -10.62 -17.40 -6.62
C PHE A 41 -11.89 -17.23 -7.47
N ALA A 42 -13.07 -17.54 -6.93
CA ALA A 42 -14.34 -17.36 -7.62
C ALA A 42 -14.60 -15.88 -7.98
N GLU A 43 -14.34 -14.96 -7.04
CA GLU A 43 -14.47 -13.52 -7.29
C GLU A 43 -13.44 -13.02 -8.31
N PHE A 44 -12.23 -13.56 -8.31
CA PHE A 44 -11.23 -13.25 -9.33
C PHE A 44 -11.67 -13.71 -10.73
N VAL A 45 -12.25 -14.91 -10.86
CA VAL A 45 -12.82 -15.38 -12.14
C VAL A 45 -14.00 -14.51 -12.57
N LYS A 46 -14.80 -14.01 -11.63
CA LYS A 46 -15.97 -13.17 -11.93
C LYS A 46 -15.58 -11.75 -12.34
N TYR A 47 -14.78 -11.07 -11.54
CA TYR A 47 -14.47 -9.64 -11.69
C TYR A 47 -13.11 -9.35 -12.34
N GLY A 48 -12.15 -10.27 -12.21
CA GLY A 48 -10.83 -10.14 -12.84
C GLY A 48 -10.84 -10.37 -14.35
N LEU A 49 -11.98 -10.79 -14.90
CA LEU A 49 -12.20 -11.03 -16.32
C LEU A 49 -13.41 -10.24 -16.83
N ARG A 50 -13.26 -9.59 -17.98
CA ARG A 50 -14.32 -8.90 -18.70
C ARG A 50 -14.60 -9.58 -20.04
N ASP A 51 -15.85 -9.52 -20.47
CA ASP A 51 -16.26 -10.03 -21.77
C ASP A 51 -15.67 -9.14 -22.87
N VAL A 52 -15.30 -9.78 -23.99
CA VAL A 52 -14.82 -9.10 -25.18
C VAL A 52 -15.92 -9.21 -26.21
N SER A 53 -16.56 -8.07 -26.53
CA SER A 53 -17.41 -8.02 -27.72
C SER A 53 -16.55 -8.39 -28.92
N VAL A 54 -16.94 -9.46 -29.60
CA VAL A 54 -16.46 -9.70 -30.96
C VAL A 54 -17.08 -8.57 -31.76
N ASP A 55 -16.29 -7.61 -32.22
CA ASP A 55 -16.76 -6.61 -33.18
C ASP A 55 -17.21 -7.39 -34.42
N THR A 56 -18.50 -7.71 -34.49
CA THR A 56 -19.11 -8.33 -35.67
C THR A 56 -19.34 -7.22 -36.69
N GLY A 57 -18.24 -6.68 -37.20
CA GLY A 57 -18.21 -5.78 -38.37
C GLY A 57 -18.42 -6.52 -39.69
N ILE A 58 -18.67 -7.83 -39.67
CA ILE A 58 -19.06 -8.62 -40.84
C ILE A 58 -20.18 -9.57 -40.40
N SER A 59 -21.42 -9.20 -40.72
CA SER A 59 -22.57 -10.12 -40.70
C SER A 59 -22.39 -11.12 -41.84
N GLY A 60 -21.55 -12.12 -41.62
CA GLY A 60 -21.54 -13.35 -42.40
C GLY A 60 -22.59 -14.27 -41.80
N LYS A 61 -23.73 -14.41 -42.48
CA LYS A 61 -24.67 -15.51 -42.24
C LYS A 61 -23.89 -16.83 -42.31
N ASP A 62 -24.22 -17.75 -41.42
CA ASP A 62 -23.68 -19.11 -41.29
C ASP A 62 -22.52 -19.28 -40.31
N SER A 63 -22.84 -19.28 -39.01
CA SER A 63 -22.09 -20.05 -38.01
C SER A 63 -22.97 -20.39 -36.81
N GLN A 64 -22.92 -21.65 -36.42
CA GLN A 64 -23.78 -22.33 -35.45
C GLN A 64 -23.81 -21.73 -34.03
N PRO A 65 -24.89 -22.01 -33.26
CA PRO A 65 -25.07 -21.47 -31.92
C PRO A 65 -24.34 -22.32 -30.87
N GLN A 66 -23.08 -22.00 -30.57
CA GLN A 66 -22.45 -22.25 -29.26
C GLN A 66 -21.11 -21.49 -29.11
N MET A 67 -21.04 -20.25 -29.61
CA MET A 67 -19.85 -19.43 -29.40
C MET A 67 -19.85 -18.91 -27.96
N THR A 68 -19.10 -19.59 -27.08
CA THR A 68 -18.86 -19.08 -25.73
C THR A 68 -18.24 -17.68 -25.80
N THR A 69 -18.73 -16.73 -25.00
CA THR A 69 -18.23 -15.35 -25.00
C THR A 69 -16.74 -15.30 -24.63
N PRO A 70 -15.85 -14.81 -25.53
CA PRO A 70 -14.45 -14.61 -25.21
C PRO A 70 -14.27 -13.61 -24.08
N VAL A 71 -13.24 -13.81 -23.26
CA VAL A 71 -12.95 -12.95 -22.11
C VAL A 71 -11.49 -12.54 -22.09
N ARG A 72 -11.21 -11.44 -21.40
CA ARG A 72 -9.85 -10.98 -21.12
C ARG A 72 -9.72 -10.40 -19.72
N LEU A 73 -8.50 -10.21 -19.24
CA LEU A 73 -8.27 -9.56 -17.95
C LEU A 73 -8.94 -8.18 -17.91
N THR A 74 -9.64 -7.90 -16.82
CA THR A 74 -10.24 -6.57 -16.57
C THR A 74 -9.14 -5.53 -16.40
N THR A 75 -8.09 -5.87 -15.66
CA THR A 75 -6.86 -5.08 -15.54
C THR A 75 -5.87 -5.51 -16.61
N PRO A 76 -5.52 -4.64 -17.57
CA PRO A 76 -4.50 -4.95 -18.58
C PRO A 76 -3.13 -5.20 -17.94
N VAL A 77 -2.31 -6.07 -18.54
CA VAL A 77 -0.95 -6.37 -18.07
C VAL A 77 -0.08 -5.12 -18.01
N LEU A 78 -0.27 -4.16 -18.91
CA LEU A 78 0.44 -2.87 -18.86
C LEU A 78 0.18 -2.11 -17.55
N CYS A 79 -1.07 -2.08 -17.08
CA CYS A 79 -1.43 -1.44 -15.81
C CYS A 79 -0.82 -2.18 -14.63
N GLU A 80 -0.82 -3.51 -14.65
CA GLU A 80 -0.15 -4.33 -13.65
C GLU A 80 1.37 -4.04 -13.61
N LEU A 81 2.05 -4.03 -14.77
CA LEU A 81 3.49 -3.74 -14.86
C LEU A 81 3.82 -2.33 -14.37
N ALA A 82 2.99 -1.33 -14.71
CA ALA A 82 3.15 0.04 -14.23
C ALA A 82 3.01 0.17 -12.71
N SER A 83 2.29 -0.76 -12.06
CA SER A 83 2.21 -0.81 -10.60
C SER A 83 3.51 -1.31 -9.94
N PHE A 84 4.27 -2.19 -10.62
CA PHE A 84 5.53 -2.70 -10.10
C PHE A 84 6.70 -1.74 -10.34
N ALA A 85 6.78 -1.17 -11.54
CA ALA A 85 7.90 -0.33 -11.89
C ALA A 85 7.59 0.66 -13.01
N ARG A 86 8.32 1.77 -12.99
CA ARG A 86 8.34 2.77 -14.04
C ARG A 86 9.57 2.56 -14.93
N PRO A 87 9.41 2.45 -16.26
CA PRO A 87 10.55 2.37 -17.18
C PRO A 87 11.22 3.74 -17.34
N TYR A 88 12.55 3.77 -17.35
CA TYR A 88 13.32 5.01 -17.64
C TYR A 88 14.20 4.90 -18.90
N HIS A 89 14.06 3.83 -19.68
CA HIS A 89 14.75 3.65 -20.96
C HIS A 89 13.99 4.34 -22.11
N ASN A 90 14.71 4.67 -23.19
CA ASN A 90 14.15 5.19 -24.45
C ASN A 90 13.38 6.53 -24.32
N LEU A 91 13.78 7.41 -23.40
CA LEU A 91 13.12 8.70 -23.21
C LEU A 91 13.98 9.88 -23.68
N PRO A 92 13.38 10.90 -24.34
CA PRO A 92 14.12 12.10 -24.73
C PRO A 92 14.60 12.85 -23.50
N ALA A 93 15.91 12.97 -23.32
CA ALA A 93 16.54 13.69 -22.22
C ALA A 93 17.40 14.83 -22.78
N PRO A 94 16.78 15.87 -23.37
CA PRO A 94 17.50 16.92 -24.10
C PRO A 94 18.51 17.68 -23.23
N ASP A 95 18.28 17.75 -21.92
CA ASP A 95 19.15 18.43 -20.95
C ASP A 95 20.07 17.47 -20.17
N ALA A 96 20.06 16.17 -20.48
CA ALA A 96 20.91 15.19 -19.82
C ALA A 96 22.29 15.15 -20.46
N ALA A 97 23.34 15.20 -19.64
CA ALA A 97 24.70 14.96 -20.11
C ALA A 97 24.84 13.54 -20.70
N ILE A 98 25.81 13.33 -21.58
CA ILE A 98 26.12 11.99 -22.14
C ILE A 98 26.39 11.03 -20.97
N GLY A 99 25.63 9.92 -20.92
CA GLY A 99 25.74 8.94 -19.84
C GLY A 99 24.92 9.26 -18.57
N ASP A 100 24.24 10.41 -18.54
CA ASP A 100 23.33 10.77 -17.47
C ASP A 100 21.93 10.20 -17.73
N SER A 101 21.59 9.12 -17.04
CA SER A 101 20.25 8.52 -17.09
C SER A 101 19.17 9.39 -16.43
N ARG A 102 19.53 10.49 -15.75
CA ARG A 102 18.60 11.40 -15.08
C ARG A 102 17.92 12.30 -16.11
N ASN A 103 16.87 11.79 -16.71
CA ASN A 103 15.93 12.63 -17.41
C ASN A 103 15.14 13.47 -16.39
N ARG A 104 15.61 14.66 -16.02
CA ARG A 104 14.93 15.49 -15.00
C ARG A 104 13.55 15.99 -15.41
N LEU A 105 13.27 16.05 -16.71
CA LEU A 105 11.96 16.45 -17.23
C LEU A 105 10.91 15.38 -16.96
N THR A 106 11.24 14.11 -17.21
CA THR A 106 10.27 13.02 -17.09
C THR A 106 10.45 12.21 -15.81
N HIS A 107 11.66 12.09 -15.27
CA HIS A 107 12.08 11.22 -14.17
C HIS A 107 12.84 11.99 -13.06
N PRO A 108 12.26 13.07 -12.50
CA PRO A 108 12.93 13.89 -11.47
C PRO A 108 13.16 13.14 -10.14
N ASP A 109 12.45 12.04 -9.95
CA ASP A 109 12.42 11.15 -8.78
C ASP A 109 13.33 9.92 -8.94
N LEU A 110 14.07 9.81 -10.05
CA LEU A 110 15.04 8.73 -10.23
C LEU A 110 16.30 9.02 -9.42
N ASP A 111 16.47 8.29 -8.31
CA ASP A 111 17.68 8.35 -7.50
C ASP A 111 18.80 7.46 -8.10
N PRO A 112 19.94 8.04 -8.51
CA PRO A 112 21.07 7.31 -9.06
C PRO A 112 21.68 6.27 -8.12
N GLN A 113 21.57 6.47 -6.80
CA GLN A 113 22.20 5.59 -5.81
C GLN A 113 21.47 4.25 -5.66
N VAL A 114 20.19 4.20 -6.02
CA VAL A 114 19.35 3.00 -5.97
C VAL A 114 19.12 2.38 -7.36
N MET A 115 19.79 2.91 -8.39
CA MET A 115 19.73 2.37 -9.73
C MET A 115 20.27 0.95 -9.78
N THR A 116 19.64 0.15 -10.64
CA THR A 116 19.98 -1.26 -10.81
C THR A 116 20.33 -1.50 -12.28
N SER A 117 20.86 -2.68 -12.60
CA SER A 117 21.07 -3.05 -14.01
C SER A 117 19.78 -3.34 -14.78
N LEU A 118 18.59 -3.15 -14.18
CA LEU A 118 17.33 -3.08 -14.93
C LEU A 118 16.94 -1.63 -15.19
N PRO A 119 16.47 -1.29 -16.41
CA PRO A 119 16.03 0.07 -16.75
C PRO A 119 14.61 0.40 -16.24
N PHE A 120 14.36 0.06 -14.98
CA PHE A 120 13.09 0.21 -14.27
C PHE A 120 13.34 0.59 -12.81
N TYR A 121 12.49 1.45 -12.24
CA TYR A 121 12.59 1.89 -10.85
C TYR A 121 11.20 2.09 -10.22
N ARG A 122 11.16 2.20 -8.89
CA ARG A 122 9.95 2.55 -8.13
C ARG A 122 10.34 3.44 -6.95
N PRO A 123 10.19 4.77 -7.06
CA PRO A 123 10.76 5.72 -6.11
C PRO A 123 10.02 5.74 -4.76
N GLU A 124 8.73 5.39 -4.73
CA GLU A 124 7.88 5.54 -3.54
C GLU A 124 8.35 4.68 -2.37
N VAL A 125 8.96 3.52 -2.62
CA VAL A 125 9.44 2.66 -1.53
C VAL A 125 10.61 3.32 -0.79
N THR A 126 11.57 3.87 -1.53
CA THR A 126 12.73 4.58 -0.99
C THR A 126 12.33 5.87 -0.30
N GLU A 127 11.36 6.58 -0.86
CA GLU A 127 10.86 7.85 -0.32
C GLU A 127 9.98 7.64 0.93
N LEU A 128 9.07 6.67 0.92
CA LEU A 128 8.08 6.54 2.01
C LEU A 128 8.67 5.93 3.28
N PHE A 129 9.68 5.06 3.17
CA PHE A 129 10.23 4.38 4.35
C PHE A 129 10.80 5.36 5.40
N PRO A 130 11.62 6.37 5.04
CA PRO A 130 12.09 7.40 5.97
C PRO A 130 10.99 8.29 6.58
N ARG A 131 9.77 8.25 6.03
CA ARG A 131 8.61 9.01 6.53
C ARG A 131 7.79 8.23 7.56
N LEU A 132 7.99 6.90 7.66
CA LEU A 132 7.31 6.05 8.65
C LEU A 132 7.50 6.49 10.11
N PRO A 133 8.64 7.06 10.56
CA PRO A 133 8.79 7.55 11.93
C PRO A 133 7.76 8.59 12.35
N TYR A 134 7.24 9.39 11.41
CA TYR A 134 6.28 10.46 11.69
C TYR A 134 4.82 10.01 11.60
N LEU A 135 4.57 8.72 11.37
CA LEU A 135 3.21 8.21 11.21
C LEU A 135 2.44 8.25 12.54
N ARG A 136 1.37 9.06 12.55
CA ARG A 136 0.47 9.28 13.70
C ARG A 136 -0.52 8.17 14.02
N PRO A 137 -1.20 7.53 13.04
CA PRO A 137 -2.14 6.47 13.35
C PRO A 137 -1.42 5.23 13.89
N SER A 138 -2.19 4.39 14.56
CA SER A 138 -1.74 3.03 14.88
C SER A 138 -1.63 2.18 13.63
N VAL A 139 -0.74 1.18 13.66
CA VAL A 139 -0.47 0.30 12.52
C VAL A 139 -0.47 -1.15 12.94
N LEU A 140 -1.16 -1.98 12.17
CA LEU A 140 -1.04 -3.43 12.19
C LEU A 140 -0.40 -3.88 10.89
N TYR A 141 0.76 -4.53 10.98
CA TYR A 141 1.37 -5.20 9.85
C TYR A 141 1.00 -6.69 9.87
N ILE A 142 0.55 -7.24 8.74
CA ILE A 142 0.22 -8.66 8.60
C ILE A 142 1.10 -9.25 7.49
N TYR A 143 1.75 -10.36 7.78
CA TYR A 143 2.69 -11.04 6.88
C TYR A 143 2.41 -12.54 6.83
N GLY A 144 2.69 -13.16 5.69
CA GLY A 144 2.84 -14.62 5.59
C GLY A 144 4.29 -15.03 5.85
N SER A 145 4.51 -16.11 6.60
CA SER A 145 5.84 -16.59 6.97
C SER A 145 6.69 -17.02 5.77
N GLU A 146 6.06 -17.45 4.67
CA GLU A 146 6.73 -17.91 3.44
C GLU A 146 6.91 -16.77 2.43
N SER A 147 6.64 -15.53 2.82
CA SER A 147 6.83 -14.37 1.95
C SER A 147 8.31 -14.04 1.74
N HIS A 148 8.79 -14.32 0.54
CA HIS A 148 10.13 -13.90 0.08
C HIS A 148 10.31 -12.37 -0.04
N MET A 149 9.23 -11.58 0.12
CA MET A 149 9.24 -10.12 0.08
C MET A 149 9.19 -9.48 1.47
N SER A 150 8.80 -10.24 2.49
CA SER A 150 8.67 -9.74 3.87
C SER A 150 9.61 -10.53 4.77
N LEU A 151 10.90 -10.46 4.46
CA LEU A 151 11.97 -11.11 5.22
C LEU A 151 11.98 -10.61 6.68
N PRO A 152 12.37 -11.44 7.66
CA PRO A 152 12.37 -11.06 9.07
C PRO A 152 13.05 -9.71 9.36
N GLU A 153 14.16 -9.41 8.68
CA GLU A 153 14.91 -8.18 8.84
C GLU A 153 14.09 -6.96 8.36
N LEU A 154 13.43 -7.08 7.21
CA LEU A 154 12.59 -6.02 6.64
C LEU A 154 11.33 -5.77 7.48
N ARG A 155 10.77 -6.82 8.09
CA ARG A 155 9.64 -6.69 9.02
C ARG A 155 10.08 -5.98 10.30
N SER A 156 11.19 -6.43 10.88
CA SER A 156 11.80 -5.83 12.06
C SER A 156 12.11 -4.35 11.85
N ASP A 157 12.65 -3.98 10.69
CA ASP A 157 12.90 -2.58 10.34
C ASP A 157 11.61 -1.75 10.29
N LYS A 158 10.51 -2.28 9.72
CA LYS A 158 9.20 -1.60 9.74
C LYS A 158 8.68 -1.43 11.16
N LEU A 159 8.73 -2.49 11.97
CA LEU A 159 8.25 -2.45 13.36
C LEU A 159 9.04 -1.44 14.22
N ARG A 160 10.36 -1.39 14.04
CA ARG A 160 11.25 -0.50 14.79
C ARG A 160 11.16 0.96 14.35
N THR A 161 10.81 1.22 13.10
CA THR A 161 10.86 2.58 12.51
C THR A 161 9.53 3.30 12.59
N THR A 162 8.40 2.60 12.52
CA THR A 162 7.10 3.24 12.38
C THR A 162 6.66 3.99 13.64
N GLY A 163 6.33 5.27 13.48
CA GLY A 163 5.70 6.12 14.50
C GLY A 163 6.59 6.57 15.66
N ILE A 164 7.91 6.38 15.59
CA ILE A 164 8.83 6.65 16.72
C ILE A 164 9.29 8.11 16.86
N ALA A 165 9.13 8.93 15.82
CA ALA A 165 9.62 10.32 15.84
C ALA A 165 8.64 11.27 16.54
N THR A 166 9.10 12.49 16.83
CA THR A 166 8.25 13.55 17.37
C THR A 166 7.02 13.76 16.49
N GLY A 167 5.85 13.73 17.12
CA GLY A 167 4.57 13.82 16.42
C GLY A 167 4.11 12.52 15.76
N GLY A 168 4.86 11.42 15.85
CA GLY A 168 4.43 10.07 15.49
C GLY A 168 3.52 9.44 16.55
N SER A 169 3.09 8.20 16.31
CA SER A 169 2.18 7.49 17.21
C SER A 169 2.81 7.09 18.55
N GLY A 170 4.14 7.03 18.65
CA GLY A 170 4.87 6.39 19.76
C GLY A 170 5.33 4.96 19.43
N GLY A 171 5.01 4.47 18.24
CA GLY A 171 5.53 3.21 17.70
C GLY A 171 5.14 1.96 18.48
N ALA A 172 5.95 0.91 18.34
CA ALA A 172 5.73 -0.36 19.03
C ALA A 172 5.84 -0.23 20.57
N ALA A 173 6.74 0.63 21.07
CA ALA A 173 6.95 0.86 22.49
C ALA A 173 5.71 1.44 23.19
N ALA A 174 4.95 2.29 22.51
CA ALA A 174 3.66 2.81 23.00
C ALA A 174 2.49 1.84 22.76
N GLY A 175 2.74 0.64 22.24
CA GLY A 175 1.70 -0.34 21.85
C GLY A 175 0.90 0.08 20.62
N ARG A 176 1.40 1.03 19.83
CA ARG A 176 0.68 1.64 18.70
C ARG A 176 0.97 0.95 17.37
N VAL A 177 2.07 0.20 17.30
CA VAL A 177 2.45 -0.58 16.13
C VAL A 177 2.62 -2.04 16.55
N ARG A 178 1.97 -2.95 15.82
CA ARG A 178 2.05 -4.41 16.02
C ARG A 178 2.30 -5.10 14.68
N GLU A 179 2.94 -6.26 14.73
CA GLU A 179 2.96 -7.19 13.60
C GLU A 179 2.30 -8.54 13.94
N VAL A 180 1.85 -9.22 12.89
CA VAL A 180 1.40 -10.61 12.91
C VAL A 180 2.05 -11.34 11.75
N VAL A 181 2.61 -12.52 12.01
CA VAL A 181 3.21 -13.40 11.01
C VAL A 181 2.45 -14.72 10.99
N MET A 182 1.64 -14.91 9.94
CA MET A 182 0.80 -16.10 9.73
C MET A 182 1.64 -17.22 9.13
N GLN A 183 1.70 -18.35 9.84
CA GLN A 183 2.53 -19.48 9.46
C GLN A 183 1.96 -20.24 8.26
N GLY A 184 2.81 -20.63 7.32
CA GLY A 184 2.44 -21.42 6.14
C GLY A 184 1.79 -20.62 5.00
N PHE A 185 1.78 -19.29 5.09
CA PHE A 185 1.19 -18.42 4.07
C PHE A 185 2.26 -17.64 3.29
N SER A 186 1.98 -17.39 2.03
CA SER A 186 2.87 -16.72 1.09
C SER A 186 2.78 -15.19 1.22
N HIS A 187 3.38 -14.46 0.28
CA HIS A 187 3.15 -13.02 0.19
C HIS A 187 1.69 -12.66 -0.11
N GLN A 188 0.90 -13.60 -0.64
CA GLN A 188 -0.51 -13.39 -0.93
C GLN A 188 -1.43 -13.70 0.25
N VAL A 189 -0.92 -13.57 1.48
CA VAL A 189 -1.66 -13.88 2.72
C VAL A 189 -3.10 -13.32 2.76
N PRO A 190 -3.43 -12.12 2.24
CA PRO A 190 -4.82 -11.64 2.26
C PRO A 190 -5.77 -12.40 1.32
N LEU A 191 -5.23 -13.14 0.36
CA LEU A 191 -5.97 -13.95 -0.62
C LEU A 191 -6.01 -15.43 -0.21
N GLU A 192 -5.11 -15.85 0.68
CA GLU A 192 -4.96 -17.23 1.15
C GLU A 192 -5.62 -17.44 2.52
N ALA A 193 -5.29 -16.59 3.49
CA ALA A 193 -5.69 -16.67 4.91
C ALA A 193 -6.81 -15.66 5.22
N VAL A 194 -7.89 -15.66 4.42
CA VAL A 194 -8.90 -14.58 4.44
C VAL A 194 -9.54 -14.41 5.81
N ASN A 195 -9.92 -15.52 6.46
CA ASN A 195 -10.62 -15.46 7.74
C ASN A 195 -9.65 -15.07 8.87
N GLU A 196 -8.44 -15.61 8.87
CA GLU A 196 -7.39 -15.33 9.83
C GLU A 196 -6.96 -13.86 9.77
N CYS A 197 -6.85 -13.30 8.55
CA CYS A 197 -6.64 -11.86 8.35
C CYS A 197 -7.80 -11.04 8.91
N ALA A 198 -9.05 -11.43 8.62
CA ALA A 198 -10.21 -10.71 9.13
C ALA A 198 -10.30 -10.74 10.67
N GLU A 199 -9.95 -11.86 11.30
CA GLU A 199 -9.90 -12.01 12.76
C GLU A 199 -8.85 -11.10 13.40
N GLU A 200 -7.61 -11.10 12.89
CA GLU A 200 -6.56 -10.22 13.41
C GLU A 200 -6.88 -8.74 13.20
N ILE A 201 -7.43 -8.38 12.03
CA ILE A 201 -7.85 -7.00 11.74
C ILE A 201 -8.99 -6.57 12.67
N SER A 202 -10.03 -7.39 12.81
CA SER A 202 -11.21 -7.04 13.62
C SER A 202 -10.87 -6.94 15.12
N SER A 203 -10.06 -7.86 15.64
CA SER A 203 -9.57 -7.83 17.02
C SER A 203 -8.76 -6.56 17.29
N TRP A 204 -7.84 -6.21 16.39
CA TRP A 204 -7.05 -5.00 16.49
C TRP A 204 -7.90 -3.73 16.39
N LEU A 205 -8.82 -3.66 15.42
CA LEU A 205 -9.73 -2.51 15.27
C LEU A 205 -10.58 -2.31 16.52
N ALA A 206 -11.10 -3.38 17.13
CA ALA A 206 -11.89 -3.26 18.34
C ALA A 206 -11.10 -2.61 19.49
N CYS A 207 -9.81 -2.94 19.64
CA CYS A 207 -8.91 -2.29 20.59
C CYS A 207 -8.71 -0.81 20.27
N GLU A 208 -8.42 -0.48 19.01
CA GLU A 208 -8.20 0.89 18.56
C GLU A 208 -9.44 1.77 18.69
N SER A 209 -10.63 1.23 18.38
CA SER A 209 -11.90 1.93 18.56
C SER A 209 -12.14 2.28 20.02
N ARG A 210 -11.94 1.33 20.96
CA ARG A 210 -12.09 1.61 22.41
C ARG A 210 -11.12 2.67 22.91
N ARG A 211 -9.87 2.66 22.43
CA ARG A 211 -8.90 3.70 22.76
C ARG A 211 -9.35 5.05 22.23
N TRP A 212 -9.70 5.13 20.95
CA TRP A 212 -10.15 6.38 20.32
C TRP A 212 -11.39 6.95 21.02
N CYS A 213 -12.38 6.12 21.36
CA CYS A 213 -13.55 6.58 22.12
C CYS A 213 -13.18 7.19 23.48
N ARG A 214 -12.21 6.62 24.20
CA ARG A 214 -11.71 7.17 25.47
C ARG A 214 -11.01 8.52 25.28
N GLU A 215 -10.23 8.67 24.21
CA GLU A 215 -9.55 9.92 23.88
C GLU A 215 -10.55 11.02 23.51
N GLU A 216 -11.54 10.71 22.66
CA GLU A 216 -12.60 11.64 22.29
C GLU A 216 -13.41 12.08 23.52
N GLN A 217 -13.80 11.14 24.39
CA GLN A 217 -14.50 11.47 25.64
C GLN A 217 -13.66 12.38 26.54
N ALA A 218 -12.37 12.09 26.72
CA ALA A 218 -11.47 12.93 27.51
C ALA A 218 -11.34 14.34 26.91
N PHE A 219 -11.19 14.44 25.59
CA PHE A 219 -11.13 15.71 24.88
C PHE A 219 -12.42 16.52 25.02
N HIS A 220 -13.57 15.88 24.80
CA HIS A 220 -14.89 16.50 24.94
C HIS A 220 -15.16 16.95 26.37
N ASN A 221 -14.85 16.14 27.38
CA ASN A 221 -15.02 16.50 28.78
C ASN A 221 -14.15 17.71 29.14
N ARG A 222 -12.89 17.73 28.69
CA ARG A 222 -11.99 18.87 28.90
C ARG A 222 -12.53 20.14 28.27
N ARG A 223 -13.02 20.05 27.02
CA ARG A 223 -13.56 21.20 26.28
C ARG A 223 -14.91 21.67 26.85
N GLY A 224 -15.79 20.76 27.24
CA GLY A 224 -17.08 21.07 27.87
C GLY A 224 -16.89 21.77 29.20
N ASN A 225 -15.95 21.29 30.03
CA ASN A 225 -15.58 21.94 31.28
C ASN A 225 -14.86 23.28 31.05
N ALA A 226 -14.08 23.42 29.97
CA ALA A 226 -13.45 24.69 29.61
C ALA A 226 -14.44 25.72 29.04
N ALA A 227 -15.55 25.30 28.44
CA ALA A 227 -16.55 26.21 27.86
C ALA A 227 -17.31 27.04 28.92
N SER A 228 -17.25 26.66 30.21
CA SER A 228 -17.75 27.51 31.30
C SER A 228 -16.77 28.63 31.69
N SER A 229 -15.51 28.58 31.23
CA SER A 229 -14.56 29.69 31.28
C SER A 229 -14.47 30.35 29.91
N ASP A 230 -14.73 31.65 29.84
CA ASP A 230 -14.76 32.44 28.60
C ASP A 230 -13.52 32.14 27.72
N SER A 231 -13.73 31.51 26.56
CA SER A 231 -12.67 31.12 25.60
C SER A 231 -11.92 32.32 25.00
N ARG A 232 -12.18 33.51 25.52
CA ARG A 232 -11.55 34.80 25.21
C ARG A 232 -10.44 35.15 26.19
N THR A 233 -10.24 34.38 27.26
CA THR A 233 -9.23 34.65 28.29
C THR A 233 -8.26 33.49 28.44
N ILE A 234 -6.99 33.82 28.78
CA ILE A 234 -5.97 32.80 29.05
C ILE A 234 -6.22 32.13 30.40
N ASP A 235 -5.93 30.83 30.48
CA ASP A 235 -6.00 30.09 31.74
C ASP A 235 -5.03 30.70 32.78
N LYS A 236 -5.40 30.66 34.07
CA LYS A 236 -4.59 31.20 35.18
C LYS A 236 -3.21 30.57 35.22
N ASP A 237 -3.10 29.29 34.82
CA ASP A 237 -1.85 28.54 34.79
C ASP A 237 -0.80 29.16 33.85
N TRP A 238 -1.21 29.90 32.81
CA TRP A 238 -0.26 30.60 31.93
C TRP A 238 0.60 31.60 32.71
N LYS A 239 0.02 32.31 33.69
CA LYS A 239 0.75 33.29 34.51
C LYS A 239 1.65 32.62 35.56
N VAL A 240 1.40 31.35 35.88
CA VAL A 240 2.26 30.54 36.76
C VAL A 240 3.51 30.10 36.00
N TYR A 241 3.35 29.58 34.78
CA TYR A 241 4.48 29.11 33.96
C TYR A 241 5.22 30.23 33.23
N VAL A 242 4.56 31.37 33.00
CA VAL A 242 5.12 32.56 32.35
C VAL A 242 5.02 33.75 33.31
N PRO A 243 5.91 33.84 34.31
CA PRO A 243 5.93 34.98 35.21
C PRO A 243 6.26 36.26 34.46
N ARG A 244 5.85 37.42 35.01
CA ARG A 244 6.17 38.72 34.41
C ARG A 244 7.69 38.89 34.32
N GLY A 245 8.19 39.10 33.11
CA GLY A 245 9.59 39.46 32.90
C GLY A 245 9.93 40.83 33.51
N ASN A 246 11.16 40.98 33.97
CA ASN A 246 11.68 42.27 34.41
C ASN A 246 11.82 43.21 33.21
N ARG A 247 11.21 44.39 33.26
CA ARG A 247 11.43 45.43 32.24
C ARG A 247 12.87 45.90 32.34
N VAL A 248 13.70 45.54 31.36
CA VAL A 248 15.01 46.17 31.18
C VAL A 248 14.74 47.60 30.69
N LYS A 249 15.06 48.59 31.53
CA LYS A 249 15.04 49.99 31.08
C LYS A 249 16.18 50.15 30.05
N PRO A 250 15.91 50.72 28.87
CA PRO A 250 16.99 51.05 27.95
C PRO A 250 17.91 52.08 28.64
N ASN A 251 19.20 51.80 28.67
CA ASN A 251 20.18 52.80 29.10
C ASN A 251 20.17 53.92 28.05
N MET A 252 19.76 55.12 28.47
CA MET A 252 19.99 56.37 27.74
C MET A 252 21.48 56.66 27.68
#